data_AF-A0A1L9WXU9-F1
#
_entry.id   AF-A0A1L9WXU9-F1
#
_cell.length_a   1.000
_cell.length_b   1.000
_cell.length_c   1.000
_cell.angle_alpha   90.00
_cell.angle_beta   90.00
_cell.angle_gamma   90.00
#
_symmetry.space_group_name_H-M   'P 1'
#
loop_
_entity.id
_entity.type
_entity.pdbx_description
1 polymer ?
#
loop_
_entity_poly.entity_id
_entity_poly.type
_entity_poly.pdbx_seq_one_letter_code
_entity_poly.pdbx_strand_id
1 'polypeptide(L)'
;MDYFSYVPGDPNPVDTQPMDIIGDNQHHSAMIEDKDLEIMEAENEKLDQLVAQFTRGFEPSTLRNEVISALQSLAQSAFPGTYEHLLMLCFTTDDELQDMQEELERYLLLRYGQVPNELVPRATTKITDESYFASEIETLRRLLEPLRGDSTSPVYWLSLRRANPTKARQQLEAATKVINAFKKDVLAALHFDPQERKIVNPLPVSAERSAFVSMKHLRIDACKDTFHWDEYNQSNMNLTVLYHAYKALLCRTKPDKAREWGWLPPRVLEAPRASSPQASIGDLAYWPLRQAGNDKYDLLVKTALWLALARGLPAVHLFCDCARVFTSLIPAGDASPKTIVFLRRLTQLRVPVAVINPSPRIPVPFQKRCQKGDNDDYFEDVWRSDQDLEKDLAQNVSLYGMDTAKDIQRARPPLPRRSFQQQAQLIKDAVTVETSFADAWSRKDPASIPVQHRPPSVPEPELIWKVQPEPEEPDIFDKDDYVSVLF
;
A
#
# COMPACT_ATOMS: atom_id res chain seq x y z
N MET A 1 -65.29 60.11 24.31
CA MET A 1 -63.83 59.93 24.11
C MET A 1 -63.69 58.93 22.98
N ASP A 2 -63.96 59.29 21.73
CA ASP A 2 -63.23 60.26 20.89
C ASP A 2 -61.72 60.08 20.98
N TYR A 3 -61.12 59.46 19.97
CA TYR A 3 -60.19 60.14 19.06
C TYR A 3 -60.07 59.37 17.71
N PHE A 4 -60.27 60.16 16.64
CA PHE A 4 -60.12 59.98 15.18
C PHE A 4 -58.78 59.33 14.74
N SER A 5 -58.50 58.82 13.52
CA SER A 5 -59.15 58.74 12.19
C SER A 5 -58.18 57.98 11.26
N TYR A 6 -58.65 57.20 10.28
CA TYR A 6 -57.86 56.94 9.07
C TYR A 6 -58.76 56.83 7.83
N VAL A 7 -58.35 57.53 6.77
CA VAL A 7 -59.02 57.69 5.47
C VAL A 7 -58.72 56.46 4.59
N PRO A 8 -59.71 55.91 3.85
CA PRO A 8 -59.47 54.80 2.94
C PRO A 8 -58.89 55.32 1.62
N GLY A 9 -57.67 54.88 1.28
CA GLY A 9 -57.15 54.90 -0.08
C GLY A 9 -57.26 53.49 -0.65
N ASP A 10 -58.06 53.31 -1.68
CA ASP A 10 -58.13 52.08 -2.47
C ASP A 10 -56.76 51.73 -3.08
N PRO A 11 -56.31 50.47 -3.03
CA PRO A 11 -55.32 49.98 -3.98
C PRO A 11 -56.01 49.34 -5.19
N ASN A 12 -55.71 49.89 -6.36
CA ASN A 12 -55.90 49.26 -7.67
C ASN A 12 -55.49 47.78 -7.65
N PRO A 13 -56.23 46.86 -8.29
CA PRO A 13 -55.76 45.51 -8.53
C PRO A 13 -54.66 45.57 -9.59
N VAL A 14 -53.41 45.41 -9.16
CA VAL A 14 -52.30 45.10 -10.07
C VAL A 14 -52.44 43.63 -10.43
N ASP A 15 -52.80 43.39 -11.68
CA ASP A 15 -52.67 42.10 -12.38
C ASP A 15 -51.26 41.54 -12.12
N THR A 16 -51.16 40.57 -11.21
CA THR A 16 -49.96 39.75 -11.07
C THR A 16 -50.18 38.52 -11.93
N GLN A 17 -49.88 38.67 -13.22
CA GLN A 17 -49.60 37.49 -14.04
C GLN A 17 -48.42 36.74 -13.41
N PRO A 18 -48.48 35.39 -13.33
CA PRO A 18 -47.34 34.62 -12.89
C PRO A 18 -46.20 34.87 -13.87
N MET A 19 -45.09 35.40 -13.36
CA MET A 19 -43.85 35.49 -14.11
C MET A 19 -43.42 34.06 -14.44
N ASP A 20 -43.57 33.66 -15.70
CA ASP A 20 -42.94 32.45 -16.21
C ASP A 20 -41.42 32.65 -16.11
N ILE A 21 -40.83 32.10 -15.05
CA ILE A 21 -39.38 31.86 -15.00
C ILE A 21 -39.14 30.75 -16.02
N ILE A 22 -38.78 31.13 -17.24
CA ILE A 22 -38.28 30.22 -18.26
C ILE A 22 -37.05 29.52 -17.64
N GLY A 23 -37.24 28.26 -17.26
CA GLY A 23 -36.23 27.45 -16.61
C GLY A 23 -35.12 27.03 -17.58
N ASP A 24 -34.15 27.90 -17.81
CA ASP A 24 -32.90 27.56 -18.51
C ASP A 24 -32.08 26.48 -17.77
N ASN A 25 -32.40 26.20 -16.50
CA ASN A 25 -31.72 25.19 -15.68
C ASN A 25 -31.90 23.74 -16.17
N GLN A 26 -32.98 23.40 -16.88
CA GLN A 26 -33.19 22.02 -17.36
C GLN A 26 -32.30 21.68 -18.56
N HIS A 27 -32.07 22.64 -19.46
CA HIS A 27 -31.23 22.43 -20.65
C HIS A 27 -29.74 22.40 -20.29
N HIS A 28 -29.32 23.19 -19.30
CA HIS A 28 -27.95 23.15 -18.79
C HIS A 28 -27.63 21.83 -18.04
N SER A 29 -28.56 21.29 -17.25
CA SER A 29 -28.36 19.99 -16.57
C SER A 29 -28.27 18.84 -17.56
N ALA A 30 -29.17 18.80 -18.56
CA ALA A 30 -29.16 17.78 -19.61
C ALA A 30 -27.86 17.82 -20.44
N MET A 31 -27.38 19.01 -20.83
CA MET A 31 -26.11 19.15 -21.57
C MET A 31 -24.85 18.82 -20.73
N ILE A 32 -24.91 18.92 -19.40
CA ILE A 32 -23.81 18.48 -18.52
C ILE A 32 -23.82 16.96 -18.41
N GLU A 33 -24.99 16.34 -18.23
CA GLU A 33 -25.16 14.89 -18.17
C GLU A 33 -24.73 14.21 -19.49
N ASP A 34 -25.09 14.78 -20.64
CA ASP A 34 -24.68 14.28 -21.97
C ASP A 34 -23.16 14.34 -22.16
N LYS A 35 -22.51 15.41 -21.68
CA LYS A 35 -21.04 15.56 -21.72
C LYS A 35 -20.34 14.59 -20.79
N ASP A 36 -20.87 14.38 -19.58
CA ASP A 36 -20.30 13.43 -18.62
C ASP A 36 -20.38 12.00 -19.15
N LEU A 37 -21.46 11.66 -19.87
CA LEU A 37 -21.60 10.39 -20.56
C LEU A 37 -20.57 10.24 -21.69
N GLU A 38 -20.41 11.25 -22.55
CA GLU A 38 -19.42 11.25 -23.63
C GLU A 38 -17.99 11.09 -23.10
N ILE A 39 -17.65 11.78 -22.01
CA ILE A 39 -16.35 11.64 -21.33
C ILE A 39 -16.17 10.22 -20.79
N MET A 40 -17.21 9.65 -20.16
CA MET A 40 -17.17 8.30 -19.60
C MET A 40 -16.98 7.24 -20.71
N GLU A 41 -17.66 7.38 -21.85
CA GLU A 41 -17.51 6.51 -23.01
C GLU A 41 -16.10 6.61 -23.59
N ALA A 42 -15.57 7.81 -23.77
CA ALA A 42 -14.20 8.01 -24.25
C ALA A 42 -13.14 7.42 -23.29
N GLU A 43 -13.34 7.54 -21.97
CA GLU A 43 -12.44 6.91 -20.99
C GLU A 43 -12.58 5.38 -20.97
N ASN A 44 -13.78 4.85 -21.21
CA ASN A 44 -14.00 3.40 -21.37
C ASN A 44 -13.30 2.85 -22.62
N GLU A 45 -13.30 3.58 -23.74
CA GLU A 45 -12.58 3.18 -24.95
C GLU A 45 -11.06 3.14 -24.70
N LYS A 46 -10.51 4.12 -24.00
CA LYS A 46 -9.09 4.10 -23.59
C LYS A 46 -8.76 2.93 -22.67
N LEU A 47 -9.67 2.60 -21.74
CA LEU A 47 -9.52 1.43 -20.89
C LEU A 47 -9.50 0.14 -21.72
N ASP A 48 -10.37 0.02 -22.72
CA ASP A 48 -10.38 -1.14 -23.62
C ASP A 48 -9.09 -1.27 -24.43
N GLN A 49 -8.55 -0.15 -24.92
CA GLN A 49 -7.26 -0.13 -25.62
C GLN A 49 -6.10 -0.60 -24.71
N LEU A 50 -6.09 -0.21 -23.44
CA LEU A 50 -5.09 -0.70 -22.49
C LEU A 50 -5.28 -2.18 -22.17
N VAL A 51 -6.51 -2.62 -21.90
CA VAL A 51 -6.81 -4.04 -21.67
C VAL A 51 -6.38 -4.89 -22.87
N ALA A 52 -6.58 -4.39 -24.09
CA ALA A 52 -6.08 -5.02 -25.31
C ALA A 52 -4.54 -5.14 -25.29
N GLN A 53 -3.80 -4.11 -24.90
CA GLN A 53 -2.33 -4.19 -24.79
C GLN A 53 -1.85 -5.27 -23.81
N PHE A 54 -2.54 -5.43 -22.67
CA PHE A 54 -2.24 -6.48 -21.69
C PHE A 54 -2.56 -7.89 -22.19
N THR A 55 -3.51 -8.03 -23.11
CA THR A 55 -4.03 -9.32 -23.61
C THR A 55 -3.48 -9.70 -24.99
N ARG A 56 -2.50 -8.97 -25.51
CA ARG A 56 -1.77 -9.37 -26.74
C ARG A 56 -0.85 -10.54 -26.46
N GLY A 57 -1.17 -11.72 -27.00
CA GLY A 57 -0.42 -12.96 -26.81
C GLY A 57 -0.52 -13.52 -25.40
N PHE A 58 -1.53 -13.10 -24.64
CA PHE A 58 -1.83 -13.59 -23.30
C PHE A 58 -3.35 -13.69 -23.12
N GLU A 59 -3.82 -14.87 -22.73
CA GLU A 59 -5.21 -15.12 -22.40
C GLU A 59 -5.38 -15.35 -20.89
N PRO A 60 -5.96 -14.38 -20.14
CA PRO A 60 -6.07 -14.49 -18.69
C PRO A 60 -6.87 -15.71 -18.18
N SER A 61 -7.82 -16.21 -18.97
CA SER A 61 -8.67 -17.36 -18.61
C SER A 61 -7.94 -18.70 -18.69
N THR A 62 -6.89 -18.82 -19.53
CA THR A 62 -6.14 -20.07 -19.70
C THR A 62 -4.99 -20.22 -18.71
N LEU A 63 -4.55 -19.13 -18.07
CA LEU A 63 -3.38 -19.12 -17.19
C LEU A 63 -3.48 -20.16 -16.07
N ARG A 64 -4.67 -20.44 -15.53
CA ARG A 64 -4.87 -21.50 -14.53
C ARG A 64 -4.37 -22.86 -15.05
N ASN A 65 -4.72 -23.22 -16.28
CA ASN A 65 -4.32 -24.50 -16.86
C ASN A 65 -2.82 -24.54 -17.15
N GLU A 66 -2.24 -23.41 -17.55
CA GLU A 66 -0.79 -23.26 -17.75
C GLU A 66 -0.03 -23.43 -16.43
N VAL A 67 -0.51 -22.81 -15.34
CA VAL A 67 0.03 -22.98 -13.98
C VAL A 67 -0.01 -24.44 -13.58
N ILE A 68 -1.18 -25.09 -13.63
CA ILE A 68 -1.36 -26.50 -13.24
C ILE A 68 -0.42 -27.42 -14.04
N SER A 69 -0.28 -27.17 -15.35
CA SER A 69 0.59 -27.96 -16.21
C SER A 69 2.09 -27.77 -15.89
N ALA A 70 2.47 -26.60 -15.37
CA ALA A 70 3.85 -26.26 -15.03
C ALA A 70 4.26 -26.70 -13.61
N LEU A 71 3.31 -26.99 -12.71
CA LEU A 71 3.62 -27.28 -11.29
C LEU A 71 4.67 -28.39 -11.12
N GLN A 72 4.53 -29.50 -11.85
CA GLN A 72 5.47 -30.62 -11.73
C GLN A 72 6.88 -30.25 -12.17
N SER A 73 7.04 -29.50 -13.27
CA SER A 73 8.35 -29.10 -13.76
C SER A 73 8.99 -28.04 -12.86
N LEU A 74 8.17 -27.13 -12.30
CA LEU A 74 8.61 -26.16 -11.30
C LEU A 74 9.10 -26.87 -10.04
N ALA A 75 8.38 -27.87 -9.52
CA ALA A 75 8.79 -28.64 -8.35
C ALA A 75 10.16 -29.32 -8.54
N GLN A 76 10.39 -29.94 -9.70
CA GLN A 76 11.65 -30.63 -10.02
C GLN A 76 12.85 -29.69 -10.17
N SER A 77 12.62 -28.42 -10.49
CA SER A 77 13.66 -27.41 -10.73
C SER A 77 13.75 -26.35 -9.63
N ALA A 78 12.94 -26.47 -8.58
CA ALA A 78 12.95 -25.57 -7.44
C ALA A 78 14.19 -25.79 -6.58
N PHE A 79 14.94 -24.70 -6.36
CA PHE A 79 16.00 -24.65 -5.37
C PHE A 79 15.74 -23.48 -4.41
N PRO A 80 16.32 -23.51 -3.20
CA PRO A 80 16.16 -22.40 -2.26
C PRO A 80 16.53 -21.07 -2.92
N GLY A 81 15.58 -20.13 -2.89
CA GLY A 81 15.76 -18.77 -3.42
C GLY A 81 15.64 -18.62 -4.93
N THR A 82 15.24 -19.65 -5.69
CA THR A 82 15.02 -19.50 -7.13
C THR A 82 13.62 -18.99 -7.50
N TYR A 83 13.44 -18.52 -8.73
CA TYR A 83 12.11 -18.12 -9.23
C TYR A 83 11.10 -19.27 -9.18
N GLU A 84 11.52 -20.50 -9.42
CA GLU A 84 10.67 -21.69 -9.26
C GLU A 84 10.24 -21.86 -7.81
N HIS A 85 11.13 -21.63 -6.84
CA HIS A 85 10.74 -21.61 -5.44
C HIS A 85 9.67 -20.56 -5.16
N LEU A 86 9.77 -19.33 -5.69
CA LEU A 86 8.69 -18.34 -5.57
C LEU A 86 7.39 -18.79 -6.24
N LEU A 87 7.46 -19.32 -7.46
CA LEU A 87 6.26 -19.75 -8.19
C LEU A 87 5.57 -20.91 -7.45
N MET A 88 6.35 -21.84 -6.88
CA MET A 88 5.84 -22.88 -5.99
C MET A 88 5.22 -22.28 -4.73
N LEU A 89 5.88 -21.32 -4.07
CA LEU A 89 5.33 -20.57 -2.94
C LEU A 89 4.01 -19.86 -3.29
N CYS A 90 3.73 -19.55 -4.55
CA CYS A 90 2.48 -18.90 -4.96
C CYS A 90 1.38 -19.89 -5.37
N PHE A 91 1.74 -21.00 -6.02
CA PHE A 91 0.78 -21.83 -6.76
C PHE A 91 0.49 -23.20 -6.16
N THR A 92 1.27 -23.67 -5.18
CA THR A 92 0.92 -24.91 -4.47
C THR A 92 -0.16 -24.69 -3.43
N THR A 93 -0.85 -25.78 -3.10
CA THR A 93 -1.74 -25.86 -1.93
C THR A 93 -0.94 -25.64 -0.63
N ASP A 94 -1.63 -25.46 0.49
CA ASP A 94 -0.95 -25.26 1.78
C ASP A 94 -0.22 -26.54 2.25
N ASP A 95 -0.77 -27.72 1.96
CA ASP A 95 -0.15 -29.00 2.29
C ASP A 95 1.12 -29.24 1.44
N GLU A 96 1.03 -29.07 0.13
CA GLU A 96 2.18 -29.19 -0.80
C GLU A 96 3.26 -28.14 -0.52
N LEU A 97 2.86 -26.94 -0.06
CA LEU A 97 3.79 -25.90 0.36
C LEU A 97 4.66 -26.38 1.53
N GLN A 98 4.06 -27.03 2.54
CA GLN A 98 4.81 -27.53 3.68
C GLN A 98 5.82 -28.59 3.25
N ASP A 99 5.39 -29.56 2.45
CA ASP A 99 6.27 -30.63 1.94
C ASP A 99 7.45 -30.06 1.13
N MET A 100 7.17 -29.09 0.26
CA MET A 100 8.20 -28.40 -0.53
C MET A 100 9.19 -27.63 0.37
N GLN A 101 8.71 -26.91 1.38
CA GLN A 101 9.59 -26.19 2.32
C GLN A 101 10.50 -27.15 3.11
N GLU A 102 9.97 -28.30 3.54
CA GLU A 102 10.75 -29.34 4.21
C GLU A 102 11.83 -29.94 3.29
N GLU A 103 11.51 -30.17 2.02
CA GLU A 103 12.46 -30.67 1.03
C GLU A 103 13.59 -29.67 0.75
N LEU A 104 13.26 -28.39 0.56
CA LEU A 104 14.24 -27.34 0.32
C LEU A 104 15.13 -27.09 1.55
N GLU A 105 14.60 -27.17 2.77
CA GLU A 105 15.40 -27.08 3.99
C GLU A 105 16.35 -28.29 4.11
N ARG A 106 15.87 -29.50 3.82
CA ARG A 106 16.70 -30.71 3.80
C ARG A 106 17.84 -30.59 2.81
N TYR A 107 17.58 -30.04 1.62
CA TYR A 107 18.61 -29.75 0.63
C TYR A 107 19.70 -28.80 1.18
N LEU A 108 19.31 -27.70 1.84
CA LEU A 108 20.27 -26.77 2.45
C LEU A 108 21.12 -27.44 3.55
N LEU A 109 20.49 -28.26 4.39
CA LEU A 109 21.17 -29.01 5.45
C LEU A 109 22.19 -30.01 4.89
N LEU A 110 21.83 -30.74 3.83
CA LEU A 110 22.73 -31.71 3.17
C LEU A 110 23.89 -31.01 2.45
N ARG A 111 23.64 -29.85 1.83
CA ARG A 111 24.65 -29.14 1.02
C ARG A 111 25.64 -28.34 1.85
N TYR A 112 25.19 -27.69 2.93
CA TYR A 112 26.00 -26.74 3.71
C TYR A 112 26.18 -27.13 5.18
N GLY A 113 25.49 -28.16 5.67
CA GLY A 113 25.47 -28.52 7.09
C GLY A 113 24.69 -27.52 7.96
N GLN A 114 24.81 -27.68 9.28
CA GLN A 114 24.25 -26.73 10.24
C GLN A 114 25.09 -25.45 10.26
N VAL A 115 24.42 -24.30 10.20
CA VAL A 115 25.10 -22.99 10.33
C VAL A 115 24.75 -22.46 11.71
N PRO A 116 25.72 -22.35 12.63
CA PRO A 116 25.48 -21.79 13.95
C PRO A 116 24.83 -20.41 13.86
N ASN A 117 23.74 -20.20 14.61
CA ASN A 117 23.04 -18.91 14.68
C ASN A 117 23.94 -17.76 15.17
N GLU A 118 25.03 -18.10 15.87
CA GLU A 118 26.06 -17.17 16.36
C GLU A 118 26.83 -16.47 15.23
N LEU A 119 26.95 -17.10 14.05
CA LEU A 119 27.67 -16.53 12.90
C LEU A 119 26.90 -15.37 12.23
N VAL A 120 25.57 -15.31 12.40
CA VAL A 120 24.72 -14.25 11.83
C VAL A 120 23.64 -13.84 12.85
N PRO A 121 23.95 -12.93 13.79
CA PRO A 121 23.00 -12.52 14.82
C PRO A 121 21.71 -11.91 14.25
N ARG A 122 20.57 -12.37 14.78
CA ARG A 122 19.23 -11.82 14.51
C ARG A 122 18.96 -10.63 15.44
N ALA A 123 19.07 -9.41 14.92
CA ALA A 123 18.53 -8.25 15.60
C ALA A 123 16.99 -8.25 15.51
N THR A 124 16.29 -7.72 16.51
CA THR A 124 14.82 -7.68 16.58
C THR A 124 14.18 -7.02 15.36
N THR A 125 14.78 -5.94 14.84
CA THR A 125 14.34 -5.27 13.61
C THR A 125 14.31 -6.19 12.39
N LYS A 126 15.25 -7.14 12.30
CA LYS A 126 15.29 -8.12 11.21
C LYS A 126 14.12 -9.11 11.27
N ILE A 127 13.66 -9.45 12.48
CA ILE A 127 12.53 -10.37 12.69
C ILE A 127 11.23 -9.72 12.20
N THR A 128 11.05 -8.43 12.47
CA THR A 128 9.90 -7.66 11.97
C THR A 128 9.87 -7.64 10.44
N ASP A 129 11.00 -7.38 9.78
CA ASP A 129 11.08 -7.37 8.31
C ASP A 129 10.79 -8.74 7.70
N GLU A 130 11.31 -9.81 8.30
CA GLU A 130 11.01 -11.20 7.92
C GLU A 130 9.51 -11.49 8.05
N SER A 131 8.86 -11.02 9.12
CA SER A 131 7.42 -11.20 9.35
C SER A 131 6.57 -10.42 8.35
N TYR A 132 6.99 -9.20 7.99
CA TYR A 132 6.35 -8.42 6.93
C TYR A 132 6.47 -9.11 5.57
N PHE A 133 7.66 -9.62 5.24
CA PHE A 133 7.83 -10.35 3.98
C PHE A 133 7.00 -11.64 3.92
N ALA A 134 6.88 -12.37 5.03
CA ALA A 134 5.96 -13.50 5.12
C ALA A 134 4.50 -13.07 4.89
N SER A 135 4.10 -11.91 5.40
CA SER A 135 2.76 -11.34 5.17
C SER A 135 2.55 -10.89 3.70
N GLU A 136 3.60 -10.38 3.05
CA GLU A 136 3.60 -10.06 1.62
C GLU A 136 3.39 -11.32 0.77
N ILE A 137 4.10 -12.41 1.08
CA ILE A 137 3.95 -13.71 0.40
C ILE A 137 2.56 -14.30 0.64
N GLU A 138 2.03 -14.26 1.86
CA GLU A 138 0.66 -14.74 2.14
C GLU A 138 -0.38 -13.93 1.34
N THR A 139 -0.22 -12.61 1.31
CA THR A 139 -1.12 -11.74 0.53
C THR A 139 -1.08 -12.12 -0.95
N LEU A 140 0.10 -12.40 -1.51
CA LEU A 140 0.25 -12.88 -2.89
C LEU A 140 -0.42 -14.24 -3.12
N ARG A 141 -0.24 -15.21 -2.21
CA ARG A 141 -0.90 -16.53 -2.28
C ARG A 141 -2.42 -16.41 -2.32
N ARG A 142 -2.97 -15.46 -1.56
CA ARG A 142 -4.42 -15.18 -1.55
C ARG A 142 -4.89 -14.49 -2.83
N LEU A 143 -4.13 -13.52 -3.34
CA LEU A 143 -4.44 -12.87 -4.61
C LEU A 143 -4.50 -13.86 -5.79
N LEU A 144 -3.59 -14.85 -5.77
CA LEU A 144 -3.41 -15.88 -6.79
C LEU A 144 -4.20 -17.16 -6.52
N GLU A 145 -4.98 -17.24 -5.44
CA GLU A 145 -5.83 -18.39 -5.11
C GLU A 145 -6.70 -18.89 -6.27
N PRO A 146 -7.31 -18.02 -7.12
CA PRO A 146 -8.09 -18.47 -8.29
C PRO A 146 -7.29 -19.29 -9.32
N LEU A 147 -5.96 -19.15 -9.36
CA LEU A 147 -5.09 -19.90 -10.28
C LEU A 147 -4.69 -21.27 -9.73
N ARG A 148 -4.82 -21.52 -8.43
CA ARG A 148 -4.54 -22.83 -7.79
C ARG A 148 -5.63 -23.85 -8.04
N GLY A 149 -6.85 -23.36 -8.28
CA GLY A 149 -7.98 -24.17 -8.71
C GLY A 149 -8.93 -24.63 -7.62
N ASP A 150 -8.58 -24.35 -6.36
CA ASP A 150 -9.38 -24.70 -5.18
C ASP A 150 -10.32 -23.56 -4.76
N SER A 151 -10.17 -22.37 -5.36
CA SER A 151 -10.97 -21.19 -5.00
C SER A 151 -12.31 -21.15 -5.73
N THR A 152 -13.35 -20.84 -4.97
CA THR A 152 -14.66 -20.41 -5.51
C THR A 152 -14.78 -18.89 -5.58
N SER A 153 -13.75 -18.16 -5.15
CA SER A 153 -13.77 -16.71 -5.07
C SER A 153 -13.84 -16.06 -6.46
N PRO A 154 -14.77 -15.11 -6.69
CA PRO A 154 -14.85 -14.40 -7.95
C PRO A 154 -13.61 -13.52 -8.18
N VAL A 155 -13.27 -13.32 -9.46
CA VAL A 155 -12.26 -12.35 -9.89
C VAL A 155 -12.96 -11.10 -10.41
N TYR A 156 -12.68 -9.97 -9.77
CA TYR A 156 -13.25 -8.67 -10.16
C TYR A 156 -12.29 -7.92 -11.08
N TRP A 157 -12.29 -8.29 -12.36
CA TRP A 157 -11.41 -7.72 -13.38
C TRP A 157 -11.53 -6.20 -13.49
N LEU A 158 -10.40 -5.52 -13.68
CA LEU A 158 -10.37 -4.07 -13.89
C LEU A 158 -11.16 -3.63 -15.12
N SER A 159 -11.22 -4.46 -16.16
CA SER A 159 -12.03 -4.23 -17.37
C SER A 159 -13.53 -4.11 -17.09
N LEU A 160 -14.00 -4.56 -15.92
CA LEU A 160 -15.40 -4.50 -15.53
C LEU A 160 -15.73 -3.23 -14.72
N ARG A 161 -14.73 -2.43 -14.33
CA ARG A 161 -14.87 -1.21 -13.51
C ARG A 161 -15.33 0.01 -14.33
N ARG A 162 -16.40 -0.16 -15.12
CA ARG A 162 -16.89 0.81 -16.12
C ARG A 162 -17.53 2.07 -15.53
N ALA A 163 -17.95 2.03 -14.26
CA ALA A 163 -18.49 3.19 -13.56
C ALA A 163 -17.42 4.21 -13.13
N ASN A 164 -16.14 3.80 -13.10
CA ASN A 164 -15.00 4.69 -12.86
C ASN A 164 -13.79 4.22 -13.70
N PRO A 165 -13.86 4.42 -15.03
CA PRO A 165 -12.84 3.90 -15.94
C PRO A 165 -11.49 4.59 -15.78
N THR A 166 -11.48 5.85 -15.34
CA THR A 166 -10.25 6.63 -15.14
C THR A 166 -9.33 5.99 -14.10
N LYS A 167 -9.88 5.53 -12.96
CA LYS A 167 -9.07 4.86 -11.93
C LYS A 167 -8.48 3.54 -12.44
N ALA A 168 -9.28 2.73 -13.12
CA ALA A 168 -8.82 1.48 -13.73
C ALA A 168 -7.73 1.70 -14.78
N ARG A 169 -7.93 2.71 -15.64
CA ARG A 169 -6.95 3.13 -16.65
C ARG A 169 -5.62 3.53 -16.02
N GLN A 170 -5.64 4.42 -15.03
CA GLN A 170 -4.44 4.88 -14.32
C GLN A 170 -3.67 3.73 -13.66
N GLN A 171 -4.38 2.78 -13.04
CA GLN A 171 -3.75 1.59 -12.44
C GLN A 171 -3.08 0.71 -13.51
N LEU A 172 -3.70 0.50 -14.67
CA LEU A 172 -3.10 -0.27 -15.78
C LEU A 172 -1.91 0.43 -16.44
N GLU A 173 -1.94 1.76 -16.57
CA GLU A 173 -0.82 2.56 -17.06
C GLU A 173 0.39 2.48 -16.12
N ALA A 174 0.15 2.59 -14.81
CA ALA A 174 1.21 2.40 -13.82
C ALA A 174 1.73 0.95 -13.81
N ALA A 175 0.84 -0.04 -13.91
CA ALA A 175 1.21 -1.46 -13.98
C ALA A 175 2.10 -1.75 -15.21
N THR A 176 1.82 -1.13 -16.36
CA THR A 176 2.66 -1.21 -17.56
C THR A 176 4.10 -0.81 -17.27
N LYS A 177 4.31 0.26 -16.49
CA LYS A 177 5.67 0.72 -16.12
C LYS A 177 6.36 -0.29 -15.20
N VAL A 178 5.65 -0.79 -14.19
CA VAL A 178 6.16 -1.80 -13.24
C VAL A 178 6.57 -3.09 -13.96
N ILE A 179 5.73 -3.61 -14.84
CA ILE A 179 5.99 -4.86 -15.59
C ILE A 179 7.20 -4.69 -16.52
N ASN A 180 7.30 -3.56 -17.23
CA ASN A 180 8.45 -3.31 -18.10
C ASN A 180 9.75 -3.15 -17.32
N ALA A 181 9.73 -2.49 -16.16
CA ALA A 181 10.88 -2.42 -15.27
C ALA A 181 11.26 -3.83 -14.76
N PHE A 182 10.29 -4.59 -14.28
CA PHE A 182 10.49 -5.96 -13.81
C PHE A 182 11.09 -6.88 -14.90
N LYS A 183 10.59 -6.83 -16.13
CA LYS A 183 11.16 -7.60 -17.25
C LYS A 183 12.64 -7.27 -17.48
N LYS A 184 13.01 -5.99 -17.40
CA LYS A 184 14.42 -5.56 -17.51
C LYS A 184 15.25 -6.11 -16.35
N ASP A 185 14.71 -6.07 -15.13
CA ASP A 185 15.40 -6.59 -13.94
C ASP A 185 15.63 -8.11 -14.05
N VAL A 186 14.62 -8.86 -14.49
CA VAL A 186 14.75 -10.31 -14.71
C VAL A 186 15.78 -10.60 -15.81
N LEU A 187 15.78 -9.87 -16.92
CA LEU A 187 16.80 -10.01 -17.97
C LEU A 187 18.20 -9.66 -17.47
N ALA A 188 18.33 -8.61 -16.66
CA ALA A 188 19.60 -8.25 -16.05
C ALA A 188 20.10 -9.36 -15.13
N ALA A 189 19.24 -9.88 -14.24
CA ALA A 189 19.55 -10.97 -13.31
C ALA A 189 19.98 -12.28 -14.03
N LEU A 190 19.57 -12.48 -15.29
CA LEU A 190 20.02 -13.62 -16.09
C LEU A 190 21.46 -13.48 -16.58
N HIS A 191 21.90 -12.26 -16.88
CA HIS A 191 23.24 -11.99 -17.38
C HIS A 191 24.24 -11.78 -16.25
N PHE A 192 23.79 -11.15 -15.17
CA PHE A 192 24.58 -10.83 -14.00
C PHE A 192 23.65 -10.77 -12.80
N ASP A 193 23.91 -11.54 -11.75
CA ASP A 193 23.17 -11.45 -10.48
C ASP A 193 24.01 -10.66 -9.46
N PRO A 194 23.93 -9.32 -9.45
CA PRO A 194 24.64 -8.52 -8.48
C PRO A 194 24.00 -8.64 -7.09
N GLN A 195 24.85 -8.97 -6.13
CA GLN A 195 24.72 -8.76 -4.68
C GLN A 195 23.90 -9.75 -3.86
N GLU A 196 24.32 -9.84 -2.58
CA GLU A 196 23.61 -10.49 -1.49
C GLU A 196 22.14 -10.03 -1.46
N ARG A 197 21.23 -10.89 -1.95
CA ARG A 197 19.80 -10.65 -1.85
C ARG A 197 19.39 -10.56 -0.39
N LYS A 198 18.41 -9.71 -0.12
CA LYS A 198 17.96 -9.43 1.25
C LYS A 198 16.46 -9.26 1.34
N ILE A 199 15.92 -9.79 2.43
CA ILE A 199 14.55 -9.53 2.90
C ILE A 199 14.54 -8.30 3.83
N VAL A 200 15.64 -8.14 4.60
CA VAL A 200 15.78 -7.16 5.67
C VAL A 200 16.19 -5.82 5.08
N ASN A 201 15.48 -4.76 5.47
CA ASN A 201 15.88 -3.40 5.10
C ASN A 201 17.03 -2.94 6.02
N PRO A 202 18.17 -2.46 5.47
CA PRO A 202 19.34 -2.07 6.26
C PRO A 202 19.13 -0.82 7.12
N LEU A 203 18.03 -0.08 6.95
CA LEU A 203 17.80 1.16 7.67
C LEU A 203 17.69 0.95 9.19
N PRO A 204 18.29 1.82 10.02
CA PRO A 204 18.08 1.79 11.46
C PRO A 204 16.64 2.18 11.82
N VAL A 205 16.28 2.04 13.10
CA VAL A 205 15.01 2.57 13.61
C VAL A 205 15.01 4.09 13.43
N SER A 206 14.24 4.58 12.46
CA SER A 206 14.16 5.99 12.08
C SER A 206 12.79 6.32 11.49
N ALA A 207 12.50 7.61 11.31
CA ALA A 207 11.27 8.07 10.66
C ALA A 207 11.15 7.56 9.21
N GLU A 208 12.27 7.44 8.50
CA GLU A 208 12.32 6.86 7.16
C GLU A 208 11.94 5.39 7.18
N ARG A 209 12.52 4.59 8.09
CA ARG A 209 12.15 3.18 8.26
C ARG A 209 10.67 3.03 8.57
N SER A 210 10.13 3.85 9.49
CA SER A 210 8.70 3.81 9.82
C SER A 210 7.84 4.06 8.59
N ALA A 211 8.16 5.06 7.76
CA ALA A 211 7.38 5.29 6.54
C ALA A 211 7.55 4.19 5.49
N PHE A 212 8.73 3.59 5.36
CA PHE A 212 8.92 2.44 4.48
C PHE A 212 8.02 1.27 4.89
N VAL A 213 7.97 0.98 6.19
CA VAL A 213 7.06 -0.04 6.74
C VAL A 213 5.60 0.34 6.52
N SER A 214 5.23 1.61 6.71
CA SER A 214 3.87 2.11 6.42
C SER A 214 3.50 1.93 4.94
N MET A 215 4.38 2.26 3.99
CA MET A 215 4.12 2.04 2.56
C MET A 215 3.89 0.56 2.23
N LYS A 216 4.69 -0.34 2.82
CA LYS A 216 4.49 -1.79 2.68
C LYS A 216 3.15 -2.25 3.24
N HIS A 217 2.79 -1.79 4.42
CA HIS A 217 1.54 -2.15 5.08
C HIS A 217 0.32 -1.68 4.28
N LEU A 218 0.32 -0.41 3.86
CA LEU A 218 -0.73 0.16 3.03
C LEU A 218 -0.84 -0.56 1.69
N ARG A 219 0.27 -0.99 1.07
CA ARG A 219 0.24 -1.79 -0.16
C ARG A 219 -0.44 -3.14 0.05
N ILE A 220 -0.17 -3.80 1.19
CA ILE A 220 -0.83 -5.06 1.56
C ILE A 220 -2.33 -4.84 1.73
N ASP A 221 -2.75 -3.78 2.40
CA ASP A 221 -4.17 -3.49 2.60
C ASP A 221 -4.87 -3.13 1.29
N ALA A 222 -4.24 -2.32 0.43
CA ALA A 222 -4.73 -2.06 -0.93
C ALA A 222 -4.82 -3.33 -1.78
N CYS A 223 -3.95 -4.32 -1.58
CA CYS A 223 -4.08 -5.63 -2.20
C CYS A 223 -5.32 -6.37 -1.66
N LYS A 224 -5.55 -6.36 -0.36
CA LYS A 224 -6.73 -7.01 0.25
C LYS A 224 -8.03 -6.39 -0.24
N ASP A 225 -8.06 -5.08 -0.44
CA ASP A 225 -9.25 -4.38 -0.92
C ASP A 225 -9.72 -4.89 -2.30
N THR A 226 -8.82 -5.52 -3.08
CA THR A 226 -9.13 -6.08 -4.41
C THR A 226 -9.85 -7.41 -4.35
N PHE A 227 -10.02 -8.02 -3.17
CA PHE A 227 -10.86 -9.21 -2.98
C PHE A 227 -12.34 -8.88 -3.09
N HIS A 228 -12.72 -7.61 -3.00
CA HIS A 228 -14.11 -7.17 -2.94
C HIS A 228 -14.49 -6.23 -4.08
N TRP A 229 -15.77 -6.27 -4.45
CA TRP A 229 -16.28 -5.32 -5.44
C TRP A 229 -16.36 -3.90 -4.84
N ASP A 230 -16.83 -3.78 -3.61
CA ASP A 230 -17.29 -2.52 -3.02
C ASP A 230 -16.18 -1.52 -2.67
N GLU A 231 -14.94 -1.98 -2.50
CA GLU A 231 -13.83 -1.18 -1.99
C GLU A 231 -13.05 -0.44 -3.10
N TYR A 232 -13.47 -0.58 -4.36
CA TYR A 232 -12.79 0.02 -5.50
C TYR A 232 -13.12 1.51 -5.70
N ASN A 233 -14.40 1.87 -5.55
CA ASN A 233 -14.92 3.23 -5.73
C ASN A 233 -14.93 3.97 -4.39
N GLN A 234 -13.76 4.45 -3.99
CA GLN A 234 -13.55 5.21 -2.77
C GLN A 234 -13.76 6.72 -3.04
N SER A 235 -14.82 7.29 -2.45
CA SER A 235 -15.10 8.73 -2.48
C SER A 235 -15.14 9.27 -1.05
N ASN A 236 -14.92 10.58 -0.85
CA ASN A 236 -15.03 11.17 0.49
C ASN A 236 -16.44 10.98 1.10
N MET A 237 -17.48 10.80 0.27
CA MET A 237 -18.83 10.49 0.75
C MET A 237 -18.93 9.12 1.43
N ASN A 238 -17.98 8.22 1.16
CA ASN A 238 -17.87 6.92 1.83
C ASN A 238 -17.48 7.08 3.31
N LEU A 239 -17.08 8.28 3.76
CA LEU A 239 -16.89 8.56 5.19
C LEU A 239 -18.21 8.86 5.90
N THR A 240 -19.37 8.76 5.23
CA THR A 240 -20.67 9.07 5.84
C THR A 240 -21.55 7.82 6.01
N VAL A 241 -22.09 7.62 7.22
CA VAL A 241 -23.02 6.50 7.51
C VAL A 241 -24.27 6.57 6.63
N LEU A 242 -24.73 7.78 6.31
CA LEU A 242 -25.87 7.98 5.43
C LEU A 242 -25.61 7.41 4.03
N TYR A 243 -24.42 7.63 3.47
CA TYR A 243 -24.04 7.06 2.18
C TYR A 243 -24.08 5.53 2.22
N HIS A 244 -23.51 4.91 3.26
CA HIS A 244 -23.54 3.45 3.39
C HIS A 244 -24.95 2.89 3.56
N ALA A 245 -25.80 3.54 4.37
CA ALA A 245 -27.19 3.15 4.53
C ALA A 245 -27.98 3.26 3.22
N TYR A 246 -27.76 4.35 2.47
CA TYR A 246 -28.38 4.58 1.17
C TYR A 246 -27.90 3.58 0.11
N LYS A 247 -26.58 3.35 0.04
CA LYS A 247 -25.96 2.34 -0.83
C LYS A 247 -26.55 0.97 -0.55
N ALA A 248 -26.58 0.53 0.71
CA ALA A 248 -27.14 -0.76 1.11
C ALA A 248 -28.63 -0.87 0.75
N LEU A 249 -29.42 0.18 0.99
CA LEU A 249 -30.83 0.20 0.63
C LEU A 249 -31.03 0.09 -0.89
N LEU A 250 -30.25 0.81 -1.70
CA LEU A 250 -30.34 0.76 -3.15
C LEU A 250 -29.89 -0.57 -3.73
N CYS A 251 -28.78 -1.13 -3.24
CA CYS A 251 -28.34 -2.47 -3.64
C CYS A 251 -29.44 -3.52 -3.43
N ARG A 252 -30.24 -3.38 -2.36
CA ARG A 252 -31.37 -4.28 -2.06
C ARG A 252 -32.64 -3.99 -2.87
N THR A 253 -32.99 -2.72 -3.03
CA THR A 253 -34.30 -2.31 -3.59
C THR A 253 -34.28 -2.05 -5.09
N LYS A 254 -33.13 -1.64 -5.64
CA LYS A 254 -32.92 -1.31 -7.05
C LYS A 254 -31.55 -1.81 -7.52
N PRO A 255 -31.35 -3.13 -7.61
CA PRO A 255 -30.03 -3.73 -7.89
C PRO A 255 -29.49 -3.37 -9.28
N ASP A 256 -30.35 -3.17 -10.28
CA ASP A 256 -29.88 -2.80 -11.64
C ASP A 256 -29.30 -1.37 -11.63
N LYS A 257 -29.97 -0.42 -10.99
CA LYS A 257 -29.44 0.94 -10.77
C LYS A 257 -28.14 0.94 -9.96
N ALA A 258 -28.04 0.06 -8.96
CA ALA A 258 -26.80 -0.09 -8.19
C ALA A 258 -25.64 -0.63 -9.04
N ARG A 259 -25.91 -1.48 -10.05
CA ARG A 259 -24.87 -1.91 -11.02
C ARG A 259 -24.48 -0.80 -11.99
N GLU A 260 -25.44 -0.02 -12.48
CA GLU A 260 -25.17 1.16 -13.32
C GLU A 260 -24.23 2.14 -12.60
N TRP A 261 -24.42 2.34 -11.30
CA TRP A 261 -23.57 3.18 -10.46
C TRP A 261 -22.27 2.50 -9.99
N GLY A 262 -22.03 1.25 -10.41
CA GLY A 262 -20.84 0.48 -10.04
C GLY A 262 -20.77 0.09 -8.56
N TRP A 263 -21.88 0.10 -7.84
CA TRP A 263 -21.98 -0.36 -6.44
C TRP A 263 -22.21 -1.86 -6.32
N LEU A 264 -22.64 -2.51 -7.40
CA LEU A 264 -22.71 -3.96 -7.50
C LEU A 264 -21.90 -4.42 -8.71
N PRO A 265 -21.30 -5.62 -8.65
CA PRO A 265 -20.62 -6.18 -9.80
C PRO A 265 -21.60 -6.45 -10.95
N PRO A 266 -21.11 -6.43 -12.20
CA PRO A 266 -21.86 -6.98 -13.33
C PRO A 266 -22.30 -8.42 -13.05
N ARG A 267 -23.39 -8.84 -13.70
CA ARG A 267 -23.92 -10.21 -13.54
C ARG A 267 -22.95 -11.28 -14.05
N VAL A 268 -22.10 -10.90 -15.00
CA VAL A 268 -21.12 -11.78 -15.64
C VAL A 268 -19.74 -11.22 -15.36
N LEU A 269 -18.89 -12.03 -14.72
CA LEU A 269 -17.50 -11.69 -14.37
C LEU A 269 -16.52 -12.35 -15.33
N GLU A 270 -16.73 -12.15 -16.63
CA GLU A 270 -15.89 -12.72 -17.67
C GLU A 270 -14.48 -12.11 -17.64
N ALA A 271 -13.48 -12.98 -17.81
CA ALA A 271 -12.11 -12.55 -17.98
C ALA A 271 -11.95 -11.79 -19.31
N PRO A 272 -11.04 -10.80 -19.39
CA PRO A 272 -10.66 -10.21 -20.66
C PRO A 272 -10.22 -11.27 -21.66
N ARG A 273 -10.65 -11.15 -22.91
CA ARG A 273 -10.25 -12.06 -23.99
C ARG A 273 -8.89 -11.64 -24.56
N ALA A 274 -8.14 -12.60 -25.09
CA ALA A 274 -6.92 -12.30 -25.84
C ALA A 274 -7.25 -11.40 -27.03
N SER A 275 -6.55 -10.26 -27.13
CA SER A 275 -6.72 -9.37 -28.29
C SER A 275 -5.94 -9.86 -29.52
N SER A 276 -4.92 -10.70 -29.30
CA SER A 276 -4.10 -11.33 -30.32
C SER A 276 -3.62 -12.69 -29.78
N PRO A 277 -3.55 -13.75 -30.62
CA PRO A 277 -3.05 -15.05 -30.17
C PRO A 277 -1.54 -15.04 -29.88
N GLN A 278 -0.77 -14.13 -30.49
CA GLN A 278 0.68 -14.07 -30.34
C GLN A 278 1.14 -12.67 -29.94
N ALA A 279 2.14 -12.64 -29.06
CA ALA A 279 2.81 -11.42 -28.63
C ALA A 279 3.98 -11.12 -29.58
N SER A 280 4.10 -9.86 -29.98
CA SER A 280 5.19 -9.34 -30.81
C SER A 280 6.22 -8.57 -29.97
N ILE A 281 7.40 -8.31 -30.53
CA ILE A 281 8.41 -7.47 -29.88
C ILE A 281 7.78 -6.13 -29.48
N GLY A 282 7.92 -5.76 -28.20
CA GLY A 282 7.32 -4.55 -27.63
C GLY A 282 6.01 -4.79 -26.89
N ASP A 283 5.33 -5.91 -27.11
CA ASP A 283 4.14 -6.26 -26.33
C ASP A 283 4.53 -6.69 -24.90
N LEU A 284 3.60 -6.52 -23.96
CA LEU A 284 3.83 -6.79 -22.55
C LEU A 284 4.11 -8.28 -22.28
N ALA A 285 3.37 -9.18 -22.93
CA ALA A 285 3.54 -10.62 -22.81
C ALA A 285 4.74 -11.17 -23.59
N TYR A 286 5.39 -10.37 -24.44
CA TYR A 286 6.56 -10.83 -25.19
C TYR A 286 7.76 -11.05 -24.27
N TRP A 287 8.35 -12.24 -24.34
CA TRP A 287 9.58 -12.59 -23.64
C TRP A 287 10.65 -13.02 -24.65
N PRO A 288 11.85 -12.39 -24.67
CA PRO A 288 12.84 -12.63 -25.72
C PRO A 288 13.58 -13.97 -25.58
N LEU A 289 13.58 -14.59 -24.39
CA LEU A 289 14.32 -15.81 -24.10
C LEU A 289 13.39 -17.03 -23.95
N ARG A 290 12.32 -17.11 -24.76
CA ARG A 290 11.47 -18.31 -24.81
C ARG A 290 12.29 -19.49 -25.29
N GLN A 291 12.65 -20.37 -24.37
CA GLN A 291 13.33 -21.64 -24.64
C GLN A 291 12.35 -22.78 -24.35
N ALA A 292 12.32 -23.80 -25.21
CA ALA A 292 11.51 -24.98 -24.98
C ALA A 292 11.88 -25.62 -23.62
N GLY A 293 10.91 -25.68 -22.70
CA GLY A 293 11.11 -26.23 -21.35
C GLY A 293 11.55 -25.24 -20.28
N ASN A 294 11.66 -23.94 -20.57
CA ASN A 294 12.01 -22.89 -19.58
C ASN A 294 10.84 -21.92 -19.38
N ASP A 295 9.68 -22.49 -19.04
CA ASP A 295 8.40 -21.77 -19.00
C ASP A 295 8.26 -20.85 -17.78
N LYS A 296 9.19 -20.93 -16.81
CA LYS A 296 9.14 -20.13 -15.57
C LYS A 296 9.15 -18.62 -15.81
N TYR A 297 9.93 -18.12 -16.77
CA TYR A 297 10.00 -16.68 -17.04
C TYR A 297 8.74 -16.19 -17.74
N ASP A 298 8.21 -17.00 -18.65
CA ASP A 298 6.91 -16.72 -19.28
C ASP A 298 5.81 -16.72 -18.22
N LEU A 299 5.86 -17.66 -17.26
CA LEU A 299 4.94 -17.73 -16.14
C LEU A 299 5.07 -16.54 -15.19
N LEU A 300 6.29 -16.07 -14.86
CA LEU A 300 6.50 -14.84 -14.08
C LEU A 300 5.84 -13.64 -14.75
N VAL A 301 6.06 -13.45 -16.06
CA VAL A 301 5.51 -12.32 -16.81
C VAL A 301 3.98 -12.43 -16.90
N LYS A 302 3.44 -13.60 -17.25
CA LYS A 302 2.00 -13.85 -17.33
C LYS A 302 1.31 -13.69 -15.97
N THR A 303 1.96 -14.10 -14.88
CA THR A 303 1.44 -13.87 -13.52
C THR A 303 1.35 -12.39 -13.20
N ALA A 304 2.39 -11.60 -13.55
CA ALA A 304 2.36 -10.16 -13.38
C ALA A 304 1.24 -9.50 -14.21
N LEU A 305 1.03 -9.94 -15.46
CA LEU A 305 -0.06 -9.46 -16.31
C LEU A 305 -1.44 -9.82 -15.76
N TRP A 306 -1.59 -11.06 -15.28
CA TRP A 306 -2.82 -11.52 -14.66
C TRP A 306 -3.14 -10.70 -13.42
N LEU A 307 -2.18 -10.49 -12.52
CA LEU A 307 -2.36 -9.67 -11.32
C LEU A 307 -2.72 -8.23 -11.67
N ALA A 308 -2.09 -7.64 -12.69
CA ALA A 308 -2.44 -6.31 -13.14
C ALA A 308 -3.91 -6.24 -13.61
N LEU A 309 -4.39 -7.19 -14.41
CA LEU A 309 -5.77 -7.21 -14.90
C LEU A 309 -6.81 -7.58 -13.82
N ALA A 310 -6.47 -8.52 -12.95
CA ALA A 310 -7.38 -9.09 -11.95
C ALA A 310 -7.44 -8.27 -10.66
N ARG A 311 -6.33 -7.64 -10.26
CA ARG A 311 -6.10 -7.05 -8.94
C ARG A 311 -5.47 -5.65 -8.99
N GLY A 312 -4.99 -5.19 -10.15
CA GLY A 312 -4.47 -3.85 -10.35
C GLY A 312 -3.04 -3.61 -9.85
N LEU A 313 -2.68 -2.32 -9.78
CA LEU A 313 -1.31 -1.87 -9.52
C LEU A 313 -0.69 -2.42 -8.22
N PRO A 314 -1.36 -2.35 -7.05
CA PRO A 314 -0.72 -2.79 -5.80
C PRO A 314 -0.27 -4.25 -5.83
N ALA A 315 -1.10 -5.10 -6.44
CA ALA A 315 -0.86 -6.54 -6.53
C ALA A 315 0.30 -6.90 -7.47
N VAL A 316 0.35 -6.31 -8.68
CA VAL A 316 1.48 -6.54 -9.59
C VAL A 316 2.78 -5.96 -9.02
N HIS A 317 2.69 -4.80 -8.37
CA HIS A 317 3.84 -4.18 -7.72
C HIS A 317 4.36 -5.05 -6.57
N LEU A 318 3.48 -5.60 -5.74
CA LEU A 318 3.84 -6.54 -4.67
C LEU A 318 4.55 -7.78 -5.25
N PHE A 319 3.97 -8.39 -6.29
CA PHE A 319 4.53 -9.58 -6.91
C PHE A 319 5.92 -9.34 -7.51
N CYS A 320 6.08 -8.27 -8.28
CA CYS A 320 7.37 -7.93 -8.88
C CYS A 320 8.45 -7.66 -7.81
N ASP A 321 8.11 -7.00 -6.70
CA ASP A 321 9.05 -6.77 -5.60
C ASP A 321 9.41 -8.05 -4.85
N CYS A 322 8.44 -8.93 -4.59
CA CYS A 322 8.72 -10.24 -4.02
C CYS A 322 9.61 -11.06 -4.96
N ALA A 323 9.34 -11.04 -6.27
CA ALA A 323 10.15 -11.72 -7.28
C ALA A 323 11.60 -11.23 -7.33
N ARG A 324 11.86 -9.93 -7.09
CA ARG A 324 13.24 -9.39 -6.98
C ARG A 324 14.05 -9.98 -5.81
N VAL A 325 13.41 -10.63 -4.84
CA VAL A 325 14.12 -11.36 -3.76
C VAL A 325 14.65 -12.73 -4.23
N PHE A 326 14.13 -13.26 -5.35
CA PHE A 326 14.47 -14.58 -5.89
C PHE A 326 15.28 -14.49 -7.19
N THR A 327 16.08 -15.50 -7.49
CA THR A 327 17.03 -15.52 -8.61
C THR A 327 16.77 -16.64 -9.62
N SER A 328 17.41 -16.57 -10.78
CA SER A 328 17.53 -17.69 -11.71
C SER A 328 18.67 -18.66 -11.34
N LEU A 329 19.57 -18.25 -10.44
CA LEU A 329 20.78 -18.98 -10.11
C LEU A 329 20.56 -20.02 -9.00
N ILE A 330 21.08 -21.22 -9.21
CA ILE A 330 21.12 -22.26 -8.18
C ILE A 330 22.12 -21.85 -7.10
N PRO A 331 21.82 -22.06 -5.79
CA PRO A 331 22.76 -21.79 -4.71
C PRO A 331 24.15 -22.41 -4.92
N ALA A 332 25.19 -21.57 -4.92
CA ALA A 332 26.58 -21.97 -5.12
C ALA A 332 27.07 -22.92 -4.01
N GLY A 333 27.95 -23.88 -4.31
CA GLY A 333 28.43 -24.86 -3.32
C GLY A 333 29.22 -24.24 -2.16
N ASP A 334 29.83 -23.09 -2.40
CA ASP A 334 30.66 -22.30 -1.48
C ASP A 334 29.97 -21.02 -0.98
N ALA A 335 28.63 -21.04 -0.91
CA ALA A 335 27.83 -19.89 -0.47
C ALA A 335 28.27 -19.37 0.91
N SER A 336 28.26 -18.04 1.07
CA SER A 336 28.62 -17.41 2.33
C SER A 336 27.63 -17.78 3.45
N PRO A 337 28.04 -17.74 4.74
CA PRO A 337 27.13 -17.99 5.86
C PRO A 337 25.89 -17.08 5.84
N LYS A 338 26.03 -15.82 5.40
CA LYS A 338 24.91 -14.89 5.25
C LYS A 338 23.92 -15.35 4.18
N THR A 339 24.44 -15.79 3.03
CA THR A 339 23.63 -16.34 1.94
C THR A 339 22.89 -17.60 2.40
N ILE A 340 23.56 -18.53 3.10
CA ILE A 340 22.92 -19.74 3.61
C ILE A 340 21.78 -19.40 4.60
N VAL A 341 22.03 -18.46 5.52
CA VAL A 341 20.99 -17.99 6.46
C VAL A 341 19.84 -17.30 5.74
N PHE A 342 20.11 -16.51 4.70
CA PHE A 342 19.07 -15.91 3.85
C PHE A 342 18.22 -16.97 3.15
N LEU A 343 18.85 -17.97 2.53
CA LEU A 343 18.15 -19.07 1.85
C LEU A 343 17.28 -19.86 2.82
N ARG A 344 17.79 -20.16 4.02
CA ARG A 344 16.99 -20.80 5.09
C ARG A 344 15.78 -19.99 5.50
N ARG A 345 15.88 -18.65 5.52
CA ARG A 345 14.72 -17.80 5.84
C ARG A 345 13.64 -17.90 4.78
N LEU A 346 14.02 -18.06 3.51
CA LEU A 346 13.06 -18.26 2.42
C LEU A 346 12.40 -19.64 2.48
N THR A 347 13.13 -20.69 2.87
CA THR A 347 12.56 -22.05 3.00
C THR A 347 11.72 -22.22 4.26
N GLN A 348 11.92 -21.38 5.28
CA GLN A 348 11.20 -21.42 6.56
C GLN A 348 10.12 -20.33 6.68
N LEU A 349 9.65 -19.77 5.56
CA LEU A 349 8.58 -18.78 5.57
C LEU A 349 7.29 -19.42 6.08
N ARG A 350 6.99 -19.16 7.36
CA ARG A 350 5.69 -19.50 7.93
C ARG A 350 4.67 -18.51 7.40
N VAL A 351 3.83 -19.00 6.50
CA VAL A 351 2.70 -18.27 5.97
C VAL A 351 1.62 -18.26 7.06
N PRO A 352 1.34 -17.13 7.73
CA PRO A 352 0.31 -17.10 8.75
C PRO A 352 -1.05 -17.35 8.10
N VAL A 353 -1.82 -18.32 8.61
CA VAL A 353 -3.23 -18.50 8.25
C VAL A 353 -4.04 -17.39 8.92
N ALA A 354 -3.80 -16.14 8.51
CA ALA A 354 -4.64 -15.04 8.90
C ALA A 354 -5.93 -15.18 8.11
N VAL A 355 -7.06 -15.36 8.81
CA VAL A 355 -8.36 -15.05 8.20
C VAL A 355 -8.27 -13.58 7.82
N ILE A 356 -8.20 -13.29 6.53
CA ILE A 356 -8.41 -11.93 6.03
C ILE A 356 -9.87 -11.63 6.32
N ASN A 357 -10.14 -11.19 7.55
CA ASN A 357 -11.33 -10.46 7.85
C ASN A 357 -11.07 -9.08 7.27
N PRO A 358 -11.67 -8.70 6.13
CA PRO A 358 -11.87 -7.29 5.86
C PRO A 358 -12.66 -6.81 7.06
N SER A 359 -11.98 -6.16 8.00
CA SER A 359 -12.72 -5.27 8.88
C SER A 359 -13.18 -4.21 7.89
N PRO A 360 -14.49 -4.12 7.55
CA PRO A 360 -14.94 -3.03 6.71
C PRO A 360 -14.36 -1.79 7.35
N ARG A 361 -13.58 -0.99 6.61
CA ARG A 361 -13.02 0.27 7.13
C ARG A 361 -14.20 0.95 7.79
N ILE A 362 -14.18 1.01 9.13
CA ILE A 362 -15.38 1.33 9.90
C ILE A 362 -15.82 2.66 9.33
N PRO A 363 -17.02 2.76 8.73
CA PRO A 363 -17.49 4.02 8.22
C PRO A 363 -17.47 4.95 9.41
N VAL A 364 -16.57 5.94 9.39
CA VAL A 364 -16.53 6.94 10.43
C VAL A 364 -17.95 7.49 10.49
N PRO A 365 -18.62 7.49 11.65
CA PRO A 365 -19.93 8.09 11.74
C PRO A 365 -19.78 9.59 11.59
N PHE A 366 -19.69 10.07 10.35
CA PHE A 366 -19.84 11.49 10.05
C PHE A 366 -21.32 11.84 10.20
N GLN A 367 -21.79 11.82 11.45
CA GLN A 367 -22.95 12.55 11.97
C GLN A 367 -23.14 12.25 13.47
N LYS A 368 -22.47 13.04 14.30
CA LYS A 368 -23.18 13.96 15.21
C LYS A 368 -22.27 15.13 15.49
N ARG A 369 -22.71 16.35 15.11
CA ARG A 369 -22.13 17.58 15.65
C ARG A 369 -21.97 17.42 17.17
N CYS A 370 -20.76 17.67 17.64
CA CYS A 370 -20.42 17.92 19.04
C CYS A 370 -20.42 16.70 19.97
N GLN A 371 -19.41 15.85 19.89
CA GLN A 371 -18.73 15.40 21.10
C GLN A 371 -17.29 15.92 21.07
N LYS A 372 -16.90 16.72 22.08
CA LYS A 372 -15.49 17.06 22.30
C LYS A 372 -14.74 15.75 22.54
N GLY A 373 -14.01 15.26 21.54
CA GLY A 373 -13.23 14.03 21.64
C GLY A 373 -13.17 13.18 20.37
N ASP A 374 -14.00 13.43 19.35
CA ASP A 374 -13.90 12.71 18.08
C ASP A 374 -12.74 13.24 17.24
N ASN A 375 -11.93 12.32 16.73
CA ASN A 375 -10.68 12.58 16.00
C ASN A 375 -10.96 12.53 14.49
N ASP A 376 -11.97 13.27 14.02
CA ASP A 376 -12.40 13.28 12.62
C ASP A 376 -11.22 13.60 11.66
N ASP A 377 -10.36 14.53 12.08
CA ASP A 377 -9.13 14.90 11.37
C ASP A 377 -8.17 13.70 11.20
N TYR A 378 -8.08 12.80 12.18
CA TYR A 378 -7.25 11.60 12.10
C TYR A 378 -7.77 10.64 11.02
N PHE A 379 -9.09 10.43 10.95
CA PHE A 379 -9.65 9.52 9.96
C PHE A 379 -9.60 10.09 8.54
N GLU A 380 -9.80 11.41 8.38
CA GLU A 380 -9.55 12.07 7.11
C GLU A 380 -8.08 11.99 6.70
N ASP A 381 -7.14 12.16 7.62
CA ASP A 381 -5.70 12.05 7.36
C ASP A 381 -5.30 10.62 6.95
N VAL A 382 -5.83 9.59 7.63
CA VAL A 382 -5.63 8.18 7.24
C VAL A 382 -6.19 7.93 5.84
N TRP A 383 -7.42 8.38 5.56
CA TRP A 383 -8.04 8.22 4.25
C TRP A 383 -7.25 8.92 3.13
N ARG A 384 -6.75 10.13 3.37
CA ARG A 384 -5.90 10.86 2.41
C ARG A 384 -4.56 10.16 2.20
N SER A 385 -3.97 9.62 3.26
CA SER A 385 -2.72 8.85 3.18
C SER A 385 -2.86 7.61 2.29
N ASP A 386 -4.00 6.92 2.33
CA ASP A 386 -4.29 5.78 1.44
C ASP A 386 -4.38 6.19 -0.03
N GLN A 387 -4.98 7.35 -0.33
CA GLN A 387 -5.03 7.87 -1.70
C GLN A 387 -3.67 8.34 -2.20
N ASP A 388 -2.84 8.87 -1.31
CA ASP A 388 -1.46 9.27 -1.65
C ASP A 388 -0.57 8.04 -1.89
N LEU A 389 -0.82 6.90 -1.25
CA LEU A 389 -0.14 5.64 -1.56
C LEU A 389 -0.32 5.20 -3.02
N GLU A 390 -1.54 5.24 -3.57
CA GLU A 390 -1.76 4.86 -4.98
C GLU A 390 -0.92 5.74 -5.92
N LYS A 391 -0.76 7.03 -5.58
CA LYS A 391 0.14 7.94 -6.31
C LYS A 391 1.61 7.60 -6.09
N ASP A 392 2.00 7.27 -4.87
CA ASP A 392 3.38 6.92 -4.50
C ASP A 392 3.83 5.63 -5.20
N LEU A 393 2.97 4.61 -5.29
CA LEU A 393 3.21 3.38 -6.05
C LEU A 393 3.20 3.61 -7.56
N ALA A 394 2.43 4.58 -8.06
CA ALA A 394 2.45 4.95 -9.48
C ALA A 394 3.73 5.72 -9.86
N GLN A 395 4.32 6.45 -8.90
CA GLN A 395 5.58 7.18 -9.06
C GLN A 395 6.79 6.25 -8.91
N ASN A 396 6.76 5.36 -7.92
CA ASN A 396 7.84 4.42 -7.61
C ASN A 396 7.52 3.05 -8.18
N VAL A 397 8.26 2.61 -9.22
CA VAL A 397 8.02 1.32 -9.89
C VAL A 397 8.41 0.08 -9.08
N SER A 398 9.10 0.28 -7.96
CA SER A 398 9.63 -0.75 -7.06
C SER A 398 9.92 -0.14 -5.70
N LEU A 399 9.59 -0.86 -4.62
CA LEU A 399 10.06 -0.55 -3.26
C LEU A 399 11.30 -1.38 -2.91
N TYR A 400 11.59 -2.42 -3.71
CA TYR A 400 12.83 -3.18 -3.60
C TYR A 400 14.02 -2.29 -3.94
N GLY A 401 15.06 -2.33 -3.09
CA GLY A 401 16.27 -1.52 -3.23
C GLY A 401 16.23 -0.13 -2.57
N MET A 402 15.14 0.23 -1.87
CA MET A 402 15.08 1.44 -1.04
C MET A 402 15.86 1.26 0.26
N ASP A 403 17.19 1.30 0.14
CA ASP A 403 18.12 0.96 1.21
C ASP A 403 18.60 2.17 2.02
N THR A 404 18.42 3.38 1.49
CA THR A 404 18.89 4.59 2.13
C THR A 404 17.75 5.53 2.50
N ALA A 405 17.99 6.35 3.53
CA ALA A 405 17.06 7.40 3.92
C ALA A 405 16.77 8.36 2.75
N LYS A 406 17.76 8.61 1.88
CA LYS A 406 17.60 9.44 0.68
C LYS A 406 16.63 8.84 -0.31
N ASP A 407 16.66 7.52 -0.49
CA ASP A 407 15.75 6.84 -1.42
C ASP A 407 14.30 6.97 -0.93
N ILE A 408 14.08 6.81 0.38
CA ILE A 408 12.76 6.99 0.98
C ILE A 408 12.30 8.45 0.94
N GLN A 409 13.20 9.40 1.24
CA GLN A 409 12.86 10.82 1.20
C GLN A 409 12.53 11.29 -0.22
N ARG A 410 13.17 10.71 -1.25
CA ARG A 410 12.84 10.96 -2.66
C ARG A 410 11.54 10.28 -3.09
N ALA A 411 11.23 9.13 -2.52
CA ALA A 411 10.00 8.39 -2.79
C ALA A 411 8.77 9.06 -2.16
N ARG A 412 8.94 9.88 -1.12
CA ARG A 412 7.84 10.65 -0.52
C ARG A 412 7.48 11.87 -1.36
N PRO A 413 6.19 12.20 -1.49
CA PRO A 413 5.78 13.52 -1.95
C PRO A 413 6.27 14.59 -0.97
N PRO A 414 6.61 15.80 -1.45
CA PRO A 414 6.94 16.90 -0.55
C PRO A 414 5.77 17.11 0.42
N LEU A 415 6.09 17.22 1.72
CA LEU A 415 5.10 17.51 2.76
C LEU A 415 4.20 18.65 2.27
N PRO A 416 2.86 18.54 2.39
CA PRO A 416 1.98 19.66 2.14
C PRO A 416 2.54 20.83 2.91
N ARG A 417 2.89 21.94 2.22
CA ARG A 417 3.32 23.17 2.89
C ARG A 417 2.13 23.62 3.74
N ARG A 418 2.07 23.16 5.00
CA ARG A 418 1.19 23.74 6.01
C ARG A 418 1.51 25.23 5.99
N SER A 419 0.49 26.07 5.83
CA SER A 419 0.72 27.51 5.84
C SER A 419 1.44 27.85 7.15
N PHE A 420 2.38 28.79 7.08
CA PHE A 420 3.17 29.21 8.26
C PHE A 420 2.25 29.59 9.44
N GLN A 421 1.02 30.04 9.14
CA GLN A 421 -0.04 30.31 10.10
C GLN A 421 -0.55 29.07 10.85
N GLN A 422 -0.74 27.92 10.20
CA GLN A 422 -1.19 26.70 10.87
C GLN A 422 -0.10 26.09 11.76
N GLN A 423 1.18 26.15 11.33
CA GLN A 423 2.30 25.76 12.19
C GLN A 423 2.46 26.69 13.40
N ALA A 424 2.34 28.01 13.20
CA ALA A 424 2.38 28.97 14.28
C ALA A 424 1.20 28.81 15.26
N GLN A 425 0.03 28.40 14.77
CA GLN A 425 -1.15 28.14 15.60
C GLN A 425 -0.94 26.89 16.48
N LEU A 426 -0.46 25.77 15.93
CA LEU A 426 -0.13 24.57 16.71
C LEU A 426 0.97 24.82 17.75
N ILE A 427 1.98 25.64 17.42
CA ILE A 427 3.01 26.03 18.38
C ILE A 427 2.42 26.91 19.49
N LYS A 428 1.53 27.86 19.15
CA LYS A 428 0.80 28.65 20.16
C LYS A 428 -0.11 27.78 21.03
N ASP A 429 -0.76 26.78 20.45
CA ASP A 429 -1.67 25.88 21.15
C ASP A 429 -0.88 24.92 22.07
N ALA A 430 0.31 24.47 21.65
CA ALA A 430 1.21 23.68 22.50
C ALA A 430 1.80 24.52 23.66
N VAL A 431 2.17 25.78 23.40
CA VAL A 431 2.69 26.71 24.42
C VAL A 431 1.60 27.16 25.40
N THR A 432 0.33 27.20 24.99
CA THR A 432 -0.79 27.51 25.90
C THR A 432 -1.18 26.35 26.81
N VAL A 433 -0.77 25.11 26.51
CA VAL A 433 -0.97 23.96 27.42
C VAL A 433 0.05 23.94 28.57
N GLU A 434 1.21 24.60 28.44
CA GLU A 434 2.20 24.69 29.53
C GLU A 434 1.83 25.71 30.63
N THR A 435 0.75 26.48 30.49
CA THR A 435 0.33 27.49 31.46
C THR A 435 -1.08 27.29 31.99
N SER A 436 -1.34 26.13 32.62
CA SER A 436 -2.22 26.04 33.82
C SER A 436 -2.29 24.59 34.33
N PHE A 437 -1.33 24.19 35.15
CA PHE A 437 -1.46 23.00 36.02
C PHE A 437 -1.34 23.33 37.52
N ALA A 438 -1.25 24.63 37.87
CA ALA A 438 -1.16 25.06 39.27
C ALA A 438 -2.52 25.01 40.02
N ASP A 439 -3.65 25.13 39.31
CA ASP A 439 -4.97 25.26 39.96
C ASP A 439 -5.80 23.96 39.99
N ALA A 440 -5.34 22.87 39.37
CA ALA A 440 -6.11 21.63 39.25
C ALA A 440 -5.90 20.62 40.41
N TRP A 441 -4.94 20.87 41.31
CA TRP A 441 -4.64 19.96 42.42
C TRP A 441 -4.77 20.65 43.78
N SER A 442 -6.01 20.97 44.18
CA SER A 442 -6.29 21.16 45.60
C SER A 442 -6.30 19.79 46.29
N ARG A 443 -5.15 19.36 46.81
CA ARG A 443 -5.08 18.25 47.78
C ARG A 443 -5.86 18.65 49.03
N LYS A 444 -7.08 18.15 49.16
CA LYS A 444 -7.76 18.04 50.45
C LYS A 444 -7.18 16.84 51.19
N ASP A 445 -6.22 17.08 52.06
CA ASP A 445 -5.80 16.08 53.06
C ASP A 445 -6.79 16.07 54.23
N PRO A 446 -7.41 14.92 54.59
CA PRO A 446 -8.29 14.82 55.74
C PRO A 446 -7.51 14.25 56.93
N ALA A 447 -6.69 15.05 57.60
CA ALA A 447 -6.26 14.79 58.98
C ALA A 447 -5.42 15.96 59.53
N SER A 448 -6.03 16.86 60.31
CA SER A 448 -5.32 17.69 61.30
C SER A 448 -6.33 18.29 62.28
N ILE A 449 -6.49 17.64 63.43
CA ILE A 449 -6.92 18.29 64.69
C ILE A 449 -5.65 18.84 65.36
N PRO A 450 -5.68 20.05 65.96
CA PRO A 450 -4.46 20.76 66.35
C PRO A 450 -4.01 20.39 67.77
N VAL A 451 -2.70 20.27 67.99
CA VAL A 451 -2.10 20.41 69.33
C VAL A 451 -0.82 21.23 69.23
N GLN A 452 -0.76 22.28 70.06
CA GLN A 452 0.33 23.22 70.25
C GLN A 452 1.50 22.60 71.03
N HIS A 453 2.76 22.94 70.70
CA HIS A 453 3.76 23.49 71.65
C HIS A 453 5.11 23.82 70.94
N ARG A 454 5.84 24.78 71.54
CA ARG A 454 7.02 25.55 71.07
C ARG A 454 8.39 24.80 71.14
N PRO A 455 9.47 25.35 70.50
CA PRO A 455 10.80 24.73 70.19
C PRO A 455 11.85 25.01 71.32
N PRO A 456 13.21 24.78 71.24
CA PRO A 456 14.14 24.73 70.07
C PRO A 456 15.40 23.79 70.13
N SER A 457 16.15 23.66 69.01
CA SER A 457 17.61 23.93 68.87
C SER A 457 18.25 23.37 67.56
N VAL A 458 19.16 24.18 67.00
CA VAL A 458 19.92 24.16 65.71
C VAL A 458 21.29 23.46 65.97
N PRO A 459 22.05 22.84 65.00
CA PRO A 459 22.69 23.56 63.88
C PRO A 459 22.96 22.89 62.52
N GLU A 460 23.16 23.78 61.54
CA GLU A 460 23.66 23.67 60.16
C GLU A 460 25.15 23.19 60.09
N PRO A 461 25.67 22.68 58.94
CA PRO A 461 26.22 23.60 57.92
C PRO A 461 26.19 23.16 56.42
N GLU A 462 26.13 24.20 55.58
CA GLU A 462 26.75 24.51 54.27
C GLU A 462 27.35 23.41 53.35
N LEU A 463 27.01 23.49 52.05
CA LEU A 463 27.83 22.97 50.94
C LEU A 463 27.94 23.99 49.80
N ILE A 464 29.19 24.41 49.57
CA ILE A 464 29.70 25.40 48.63
C ILE A 464 29.90 24.76 47.24
N TRP A 465 29.48 25.45 46.17
CA TRP A 465 29.85 25.16 44.79
C TRP A 465 31.21 25.78 44.44
N LYS A 466 32.09 25.03 43.77
CA LYS A 466 33.27 25.56 43.04
C LYS A 466 33.38 24.94 41.65
N VAL A 467 33.89 25.78 40.76
CA VAL A 467 33.86 25.79 39.29
C VAL A 467 35.19 25.27 38.69
N GLN A 468 35.11 24.43 37.63
CA GLN A 468 35.98 24.19 36.43
C GLN A 468 37.53 24.11 36.57
N PRO A 469 38.36 23.64 35.58
CA PRO A 469 38.20 23.68 34.10
C PRO A 469 38.75 22.50 33.25
N GLU A 470 38.63 22.66 31.91
CA GLU A 470 39.16 21.83 30.80
C GLU A 470 40.69 21.61 30.80
N PRO A 471 41.18 20.70 29.92
CA PRO A 471 42.42 21.00 29.20
C PRO A 471 42.42 20.69 27.68
N GLU A 472 42.93 21.70 26.98
CA GLU A 472 43.71 21.86 25.74
C GLU A 472 44.29 20.65 24.97
N GLU A 473 44.30 20.84 23.64
CA GLU A 473 45.05 20.14 22.58
C GLU A 473 46.58 20.34 22.69
N PRO A 474 47.36 19.57 21.90
CA PRO A 474 48.57 20.14 21.32
C PRO A 474 48.68 19.94 19.80
N ASP A 475 49.14 21.02 19.17
CA ASP A 475 49.51 21.21 17.77
C ASP A 475 50.98 20.84 17.55
N ILE A 476 51.32 20.09 16.49
CA ILE A 476 52.69 19.99 15.93
C ILE A 476 52.63 19.96 14.39
N PHE A 477 53.21 20.99 13.79
CA PHE A 477 53.56 21.18 12.36
C PHE A 477 54.67 20.21 11.89
N ASP A 478 54.67 19.79 10.61
CA ASP A 478 55.39 20.48 9.51
C ASP A 478 55.23 19.74 8.14
N LYS A 479 54.89 20.55 7.13
CA LYS A 479 55.35 20.62 5.71
C LYS A 479 55.30 19.46 4.69
N ASP A 480 54.73 19.88 3.55
CA ASP A 480 55.18 19.71 2.15
C ASP A 480 55.34 18.29 1.57
N ASP A 481 54.45 17.92 0.64
CA ASP A 481 54.86 17.86 -0.76
C ASP A 481 53.68 17.76 -1.75
N TYR A 482 53.81 18.57 -2.80
CA TYR A 482 52.94 18.71 -3.95
C TYR A 482 53.61 17.95 -5.11
N VAL A 483 53.11 16.79 -5.55
CA VAL A 483 53.43 16.28 -6.90
C VAL A 483 52.21 15.59 -7.53
N SER A 484 51.65 16.31 -8.48
CA SER A 484 50.87 15.83 -9.62
C SER A 484 51.68 14.87 -10.51
N VAL A 485 51.15 13.69 -10.85
CA VAL A 485 51.42 13.06 -12.16
C VAL A 485 50.17 12.31 -12.64
N LEU A 486 49.79 12.62 -13.87
CA LEU A 486 48.82 11.95 -14.73
C LEU A 486 49.12 10.46 -14.90
N PHE A 487 48.10 9.62 -14.99
CA PHE A 487 47.84 8.68 -16.10
C PHE A 487 46.41 8.14 -16.02
#